data_AF-A0A347WLI6-F1
#
_entry.id   AF-A0A347WLI6-F1
#
_cell.length_a   1.000
_cell.length_b   1.000
_cell.length_c   1.000
_cell.angle_alpha   90.00
_cell.angle_beta   90.00
_cell.angle_gamma   90.00
#
_symmetry.space_group_name_H-M   'P 1'
#
loop_
_entity.id
_entity.type
_entity.pdbx_description
1 polymer ?
#
loop_
_entity_poly.entity_id
_entity_poly.type
_entity_poly.pdbx_seq_one_letter_code
_entity_poly.pdbx_strand_id
1 'polypeptide(L)'
;MAKSKVTEQERGLIEKELRRGTSKSRIATLLDVEYEDALEMIDSVKSSVRPEVGQQITFKFRDCNMTGIITKLLTNSAVVEIYWDESDEMMRGICEDRTIVNFKDIESFVSLPPQEEDEYVVIDPQPIVSDISDFDAIDE
;
A
#
# COMPACT_ATOMS: atom_id res chain seq x y z
N MET A 1 -1.93 26.25 -14.70
CA MET A 1 -2.59 25.55 -15.83
C MET A 1 -2.95 24.14 -15.36
N ALA A 2 -3.87 23.46 -16.04
CA ALA A 2 -4.81 22.47 -15.49
C ALA A 2 -4.23 21.26 -14.75
N LYS A 3 -4.89 20.91 -13.64
CA LYS A 3 -4.80 19.65 -12.87
C LYS A 3 -5.09 18.47 -13.82
N SER A 4 -4.08 17.71 -14.19
CA SER A 4 -4.22 16.50 -15.01
C SER A 4 -5.00 15.44 -14.21
N LYS A 5 -6.32 15.46 -14.34
CA LYS A 5 -7.18 14.39 -13.84
C LYS A 5 -6.88 13.16 -14.69
N VAL A 6 -6.10 12.25 -14.15
CA VAL A 6 -5.94 10.89 -14.68
C VAL A 6 -7.32 10.34 -15.00
N THR A 7 -7.57 10.00 -16.25
CA THR A 7 -8.83 9.40 -16.66
C THR A 7 -8.95 7.98 -16.09
N GLU A 8 -10.17 7.50 -15.91
CA GLU A 8 -10.43 6.17 -15.33
C GLU A 8 -9.77 5.04 -16.14
N GLN A 9 -9.64 5.22 -17.45
CA GLN A 9 -8.95 4.30 -18.35
C GLN A 9 -7.43 4.29 -18.13
N GLU A 10 -6.80 5.46 -18.00
CA GLU A 10 -5.37 5.60 -17.72
C GLU A 10 -5.03 5.04 -16.35
N ARG A 11 -5.88 5.32 -15.34
CA ARG A 11 -5.75 4.77 -13.99
C ARG A 11 -5.77 3.24 -14.01
N GLY A 12 -6.75 2.63 -14.69
CA GLY A 12 -6.85 1.16 -14.78
C GLY A 12 -5.65 0.54 -15.49
N LEU A 13 -5.09 1.22 -16.50
CA LEU A 13 -3.90 0.78 -17.22
C LEU A 13 -2.66 0.86 -16.32
N ILE A 14 -2.49 1.97 -15.60
CA ILE A 14 -1.42 2.16 -14.62
C ILE A 14 -1.51 1.12 -13.50
N GLU A 15 -2.68 0.91 -12.89
CA GLU A 15 -2.88 -0.09 -11.83
C GLU A 15 -2.52 -1.51 -12.31
N LYS A 16 -2.98 -1.87 -13.52
CA LYS A 16 -2.70 -3.18 -14.12
C LYS A 16 -1.22 -3.37 -14.39
N GLU A 17 -0.53 -2.38 -14.96
CA GLU A 17 0.87 -2.48 -15.31
C GLU A 17 1.78 -2.38 -14.07
N LEU A 18 1.41 -1.57 -13.06
CA LEU A 18 2.06 -1.58 -11.75
C LEU A 18 1.93 -2.94 -11.05
N ARG A 19 0.75 -3.57 -11.10
CA ARG A 19 0.53 -4.92 -10.55
C ARG A 19 1.36 -5.98 -11.28
N ARG A 20 1.62 -5.80 -12.57
CA ARG A 20 2.49 -6.68 -13.37
C ARG A 20 3.99 -6.44 -13.16
N GLY A 21 4.37 -5.39 -12.44
CA GLY A 21 5.77 -5.02 -12.22
C GLY A 21 6.42 -4.35 -13.44
N THR A 22 5.63 -3.77 -14.33
CA THR A 22 6.11 -3.05 -15.51
C THR A 22 6.88 -1.79 -15.10
N SER A 23 7.99 -1.47 -15.80
CA SER A 23 8.82 -0.31 -15.47
C SER A 23 8.09 1.01 -15.71
N LYS A 24 8.37 2.04 -14.90
CA LYS A 24 7.75 3.38 -15.02
C LYS A 24 7.93 3.99 -16.41
N SER A 25 9.10 3.80 -17.01
CA SER A 25 9.40 4.22 -18.39
C SER A 25 8.50 3.54 -19.43
N ARG A 26 8.19 2.25 -19.23
CA ARG A 26 7.32 1.48 -20.13
C ARG A 26 5.86 1.90 -19.99
N ILE A 27 5.42 2.24 -18.79
CA ILE A 27 4.10 2.80 -18.53
C ILE A 27 3.96 4.17 -19.21
N ALA A 28 4.99 5.04 -19.15
CA ALA A 28 5.00 6.32 -19.86
C ALA A 28 4.81 6.15 -21.38
N THR A 29 5.54 5.19 -21.98
CA THR A 29 5.37 4.85 -23.40
C THR A 29 3.98 4.29 -23.73
N LEU A 30 3.37 3.53 -22.82
CA LEU A 30 2.04 2.95 -23.03
C LEU A 30 0.92 4.00 -22.93
N LEU A 31 1.12 5.04 -22.14
CA LEU A 31 0.19 6.16 -21.97
C LEU A 31 0.40 7.26 -23.02
N ASP A 32 1.47 7.17 -23.83
CA ASP A 32 1.88 8.19 -24.80
C ASP A 32 2.07 9.58 -24.16
N VAL A 33 2.68 9.57 -22.97
CA VAL A 33 2.96 10.79 -22.19
C VAL A 33 4.43 10.91 -21.84
N GLU A 34 4.86 12.13 -21.54
CA GLU A 34 6.21 12.41 -21.07
C GLU A 34 6.52 11.67 -19.77
N TYR A 35 7.80 11.36 -19.56
CA TYR A 35 8.23 10.57 -18.40
C TYR A 35 7.90 11.25 -17.07
N GLU A 36 8.01 12.58 -17.00
CA GLU A 36 7.68 13.36 -15.80
C GLU A 36 6.17 13.33 -15.50
N ASP A 37 5.32 13.53 -16.52
CA ASP A 37 3.87 13.43 -16.38
C ASP A 37 3.45 12.01 -15.97
N ALA A 38 4.08 10.99 -16.57
CA ALA A 38 3.85 9.60 -16.19
C ALA A 38 4.22 9.32 -14.73
N LEU A 39 5.28 9.94 -14.20
CA LEU A 39 5.65 9.83 -12.80
C LEU A 39 4.57 10.42 -11.89
N GLU A 40 4.08 11.63 -12.19
CA GLU A 40 3.01 12.25 -11.41
C GLU A 40 1.73 11.43 -11.44
N MET A 41 1.35 10.88 -12.61
CA MET A 41 0.18 10.02 -12.75
C MET A 41 0.35 8.70 -11.98
N ILE A 42 1.52 8.07 -12.07
CA ILE A 42 1.84 6.85 -11.33
C ILE A 42 1.78 7.12 -9.82
N ASP A 43 2.35 8.22 -9.34
CA ASP A 43 2.38 8.56 -7.92
C ASP A 43 0.98 8.96 -7.42
N SER A 44 0.17 9.63 -8.24
CA SER A 44 -1.24 9.92 -7.94
C SER A 44 -2.08 8.65 -7.81
N VAL A 45 -1.94 7.72 -8.77
CA VAL A 45 -2.61 6.42 -8.73
C VAL A 45 -2.11 5.62 -7.53
N LYS A 46 -0.79 5.51 -7.32
CA LYS A 46 -0.21 4.85 -6.14
C LYS A 46 -0.75 5.40 -4.84
N SER A 47 -0.85 6.71 -4.71
CA SER A 47 -1.35 7.36 -3.49
C SER A 47 -2.83 7.07 -3.27
N SER A 48 -3.62 6.94 -4.35
CA SER A 48 -5.05 6.60 -4.26
C SER A 48 -5.35 5.14 -3.90
N VAL A 49 -4.42 4.22 -4.16
CA VAL A 49 -4.50 2.81 -3.75
C VAL A 49 -3.55 2.47 -2.60
N ARG A 50 -2.87 3.47 -2.02
CA ARG A 50 -1.94 3.23 -0.92
C ARG A 50 -2.76 2.79 0.30
N PRO A 51 -2.47 1.62 0.88
CA PRO A 51 -3.12 1.21 2.11
C PRO A 51 -2.88 2.23 3.23
N GLU A 52 -3.86 2.39 4.10
CA GLU A 52 -3.76 3.19 5.32
C GLU A 52 -3.56 2.29 6.54
N VAL A 53 -2.94 2.85 7.59
CA VAL A 53 -2.84 2.18 8.88
C VAL A 53 -4.24 2.03 9.48
N GLY A 54 -4.55 0.85 10.01
CA GLY A 54 -5.86 0.47 10.52
C GLY A 54 -6.78 -0.16 9.48
N GLN A 55 -6.40 -0.21 8.20
CA GLN A 55 -7.18 -0.93 7.19
C GLN A 55 -6.94 -2.43 7.30
N GLN A 56 -8.01 -3.22 7.17
CA GLN A 56 -7.91 -4.66 7.05
C GLN A 56 -7.78 -5.04 5.58
N ILE A 57 -6.90 -5.99 5.31
CA ILE A 57 -6.56 -6.45 3.97
C ILE A 57 -6.56 -7.96 3.91
N THR A 58 -6.89 -8.48 2.73
CA THR A 58 -6.69 -9.87 2.35
C THR A 58 -5.49 -9.96 1.43
N PHE A 59 -4.60 -10.91 1.69
CA PHE A 59 -3.39 -11.16 0.91
C PHE A 59 -3.15 -12.66 0.80
N LYS A 60 -2.38 -13.08 -0.21
CA LYS A 60 -1.94 -14.47 -0.32
C LYS A 60 -0.53 -14.64 0.18
N PHE A 61 -0.34 -15.62 1.05
CA PHE A 61 0.98 -16.03 1.51
C PHE A 61 1.14 -17.52 1.29
N ARG A 62 2.10 -17.91 0.45
CA ARG A 62 2.33 -19.33 0.06
C ARG A 62 1.05 -20.04 -0.40
N ASP A 63 0.29 -19.38 -1.27
CA ASP A 63 -1.01 -19.84 -1.79
C ASP A 63 -2.14 -20.01 -0.75
N CYS A 64 -1.89 -19.64 0.52
CA CYS A 64 -2.91 -19.58 1.57
C CYS A 64 -3.52 -18.19 1.63
N ASN A 65 -4.84 -18.12 1.80
CA ASN A 65 -5.55 -16.85 1.98
C ASN A 65 -5.36 -16.38 3.42
N MET A 66 -4.87 -15.16 3.57
CA MET A 66 -4.60 -14.54 4.87
C MET A 66 -5.33 -13.21 4.94
N THR A 67 -5.83 -12.91 6.13
CA THR A 67 -6.50 -11.64 6.42
C THR A 67 -5.82 -10.99 7.61
N GLY A 68 -5.69 -9.67 7.59
CA GLY A 68 -5.08 -8.97 8.72
C GLY A 68 -5.23 -7.46 8.65
N ILE A 69 -4.90 -6.78 9.76
CA ILE A 69 -4.96 -5.33 9.89
C ILE A 69 -3.58 -4.70 9.74
N ILE A 70 -3.50 -3.61 9.00
CA ILE A 70 -2.25 -2.88 8.81
C ILE A 70 -1.95 -2.08 10.07
N THR A 71 -0.87 -2.41 10.76
CA THR A 71 -0.43 -1.69 11.96
C THR A 71 0.62 -0.63 11.65
N LYS A 72 1.38 -0.82 10.57
CA LYS A 72 2.46 0.10 10.17
C LYS A 72 2.70 0.07 8.67
N LEU A 73 2.94 1.24 8.08
CA LEU A 73 3.29 1.37 6.67
C LEU A 73 4.81 1.51 6.50
N LEU A 74 5.35 0.81 5.51
CA LEU A 74 6.72 0.95 5.03
C LEU A 74 6.69 1.54 3.61
N THR A 75 7.86 1.70 2.99
CA THR A 75 8.00 2.34 1.67
C THR A 75 7.28 1.57 0.55
N ASN A 76 7.35 0.24 0.55
CA ASN A 76 6.69 -0.63 -0.44
C ASN A 76 5.97 -1.84 0.19
N SER A 77 5.83 -1.83 1.52
CA SER A 77 5.27 -2.92 2.30
C SER A 77 4.47 -2.37 3.47
N ALA A 78 3.69 -3.21 4.12
CA ALA A 78 2.99 -2.94 5.36
C ALA A 78 3.33 -4.03 6.38
N VAL A 79 3.40 -3.65 7.66
CA VAL A 79 3.29 -4.60 8.76
C VAL A 79 1.82 -4.86 8.99
N VAL A 80 1.46 -6.14 8.98
CA VAL A 80 0.10 -6.63 9.08
C VAL A 80 0.02 -7.56 10.27
N GLU A 81 -0.91 -7.32 11.17
CA GLU A 81 -1.28 -8.22 12.26
C GLU A 81 -2.40 -9.14 11.77
N ILE A 82 -2.16 -10.45 11.84
CA ILE A 82 -2.99 -11.47 11.19
C ILE A 82 -4.23 -11.70 12.04
N TYR A 83 -5.39 -11.65 11.38
CA TYR A 83 -6.65 -12.11 11.93
C TYR A 83 -6.78 -13.61 11.70
N TRP A 84 -6.44 -14.41 12.70
CA TRP A 84 -6.48 -15.87 12.58
C TRP A 84 -7.89 -16.43 12.37
N ASP A 85 -8.91 -15.76 12.89
CA ASP A 85 -10.32 -16.15 12.71
C ASP A 85 -10.77 -16.13 11.24
N GLU A 86 -10.16 -15.27 10.43
CA GLU A 86 -10.46 -15.05 9.01
C GLU A 86 -9.31 -15.49 8.09
N SER A 87 -8.34 -16.22 8.64
CA SER A 87 -7.15 -16.73 7.93
C SER A 87 -7.09 -18.25 7.97
N ASP A 88 -6.28 -18.83 7.08
CA ASP A 88 -6.08 -20.28 7.04
C ASP A 88 -5.37 -20.79 8.31
N GLU A 89 -6.02 -21.71 9.05
CA GLU A 89 -5.50 -22.32 10.27
C GLU A 89 -4.16 -23.05 10.04
N MET A 90 -3.89 -23.52 8.82
CA MET A 90 -2.59 -24.15 8.50
C MET A 90 -1.42 -23.20 8.72
N MET A 91 -1.64 -21.89 8.55
CA MET A 91 -0.60 -20.88 8.71
C MET A 91 -0.36 -20.50 10.18
N ARG A 92 -1.27 -20.84 11.10
CA ARG A 92 -1.16 -20.52 12.53
C ARG A 92 0.03 -21.18 13.22
N GLY A 93 0.50 -22.31 12.70
CA GLY A 93 1.70 -22.99 13.18
C GLY A 93 3.00 -22.57 12.46
N ILE A 94 2.92 -21.71 11.44
CA ILE A 94 4.02 -21.41 10.52
C ILE A 94 4.40 -19.92 10.56
N CYS A 95 3.41 -19.04 10.66
CA CYS A 95 3.59 -17.60 10.69
C CYS A 95 3.42 -17.07 12.12
N GLU A 96 4.18 -16.02 12.42
CA GLU A 96 3.97 -15.19 13.60
C GLU A 96 2.70 -14.36 13.43
N ASP A 97 2.14 -13.88 14.54
CA ASP A 97 0.92 -13.04 14.56
C ASP A 97 1.10 -11.73 13.78
N ARG A 98 2.34 -11.33 13.50
CA ARG A 98 2.69 -10.16 12.68
C ARG A 98 3.56 -10.56 11.51
N THR A 99 3.22 -10.05 10.33
CA THR A 99 3.95 -10.33 9.09
C THR A 99 4.12 -9.07 8.25
N ILE A 100 5.10 -9.08 7.35
CA ILE A 100 5.35 -7.98 6.42
C ILE A 100 4.80 -8.38 5.05
N VAL A 101 3.81 -7.61 4.57
CA VAL A 101 3.14 -7.83 3.29
C VAL A 101 3.56 -6.75 2.30
N ASN A 102 3.95 -7.12 1.09
CA ASN A 102 4.23 -6.16 0.03
C ASN A 102 2.91 -5.68 -0.59
N PHE A 103 2.82 -4.41 -0.98
CA PHE A 103 1.59 -3.88 -1.59
C PHE A 103 1.17 -4.62 -2.88
N LYS A 104 2.11 -5.24 -3.59
CA LYS A 104 1.81 -6.07 -4.77
C LYS A 104 1.03 -7.35 -4.43
N ASP A 105 1.16 -7.83 -3.20
CA ASP A 105 0.59 -9.10 -2.72
C ASP A 105 -0.77 -8.89 -2.02
N ILE A 106 -1.19 -7.63 -1.87
CA ILE A 106 -2.52 -7.26 -1.35
C ILE A 106 -3.56 -7.55 -2.42
N GLU A 107 -4.51 -8.44 -2.12
CA GLU A 107 -5.58 -8.82 -3.06
C GLU A 107 -6.78 -7.87 -2.95
N SER A 108 -7.22 -7.55 -1.73
CA SER A 108 -8.39 -6.70 -1.47
C SER A 108 -8.36 -6.05 -0.10
N PHE A 109 -9.08 -4.94 0.03
CA PHE A 109 -9.37 -4.27 1.29
C PHE A 109 -10.70 -4.80 1.82
N VAL A 110 -10.72 -5.27 3.07
CA VAL A 110 -11.92 -5.79 3.74
C VAL A 110 -12.27 -4.91 4.93
N SER A 111 -13.54 -4.92 5.33
CA SER A 111 -14.01 -4.31 6.56
C SER A 111 -14.67 -5.40 7.38
N LEU A 112 -13.87 -6.02 8.23
CA LEU A 112 -14.26 -6.96 9.26
C LEU A 112 -14.78 -6.20 10.49
N PRO A 113 -15.74 -6.78 11.22
CA PRO A 113 -16.22 -6.22 12.47
C PRO A 113 -15.09 -6.16 13.52
N PRO A 114 -15.09 -5.16 14.42
CA PRO A 114 -14.09 -5.07 15.48
C PRO A 114 -14.16 -6.30 16.39
N GLN A 115 -13.01 -6.91 16.68
CA GLN A 115 -12.85 -8.08 17.55
C GLN A 115 -12.19 -7.69 18.89
N GLU A 116 -12.31 -8.52 19.93
CA GLU A 116 -11.65 -8.28 21.24
C GLU A 116 -10.12 -8.19 21.12
N GLU A 117 -9.52 -8.83 20.11
CA GLU A 117 -8.08 -8.76 19.85
C GLU A 117 -7.62 -7.38 19.33
N ASP A 118 -8.52 -6.55 18.79
CA ASP A 118 -8.23 -5.17 18.36
C ASP A 118 -7.88 -4.24 19.53
N GLU A 119 -8.33 -4.58 20.74
CA GLU A 119 -8.11 -3.76 21.94
C GLU A 119 -6.62 -3.71 22.32
N TYR A 120 -5.82 -4.68 21.86
CA TYR A 120 -4.38 -4.78 22.10
C TYR A 120 -3.52 -4.47 20.86
N VAL A 121 -4.13 -4.17 19.72
CA VAL A 121 -3.41 -3.79 18.49
C VAL A 121 -2.79 -2.42 18.72
N VAL A 122 -1.49 -2.42 19.02
CA VAL A 122 -0.70 -1.19 19.14
C VAL A 122 -0.48 -0.64 17.73
N ILE A 123 -1.37 0.25 17.32
CA ILE A 123 -1.19 1.06 16.13
C ILE A 123 -0.09 2.08 16.43
N ASP A 124 1.12 1.80 15.96
CA ASP A 124 2.25 2.72 16.03
C ASP A 124 1.88 3.97 15.22
N PRO A 125 1.66 5.14 15.87
CA PRO A 125 1.39 6.36 15.12
C PRO A 125 2.61 6.62 14.23
N GLN A 126 2.37 6.62 12.92
CA GLN A 126 3.43 6.92 11.97
C GLN A 126 4.00 8.30 12.33
N PRO A 127 5.33 8.49 12.33
CA PRO A 127 5.88 9.82 12.42
C PRO A 127 5.30 10.62 11.26
N ILE A 128 4.59 11.70 11.59
CA ILE A 128 4.13 12.66 10.58
C ILE A 128 5.43 13.22 10.00
N VAL A 129 5.73 12.86 8.76
CA VAL A 129 6.83 13.46 8.02
C VAL A 129 6.35 14.87 7.66
N SER A 130 6.40 15.79 8.63
CA SER A 130 6.37 17.22 8.33
C SER A 130 7.62 17.49 7.51
N ASP A 131 7.40 18.01 6.30
CA ASP A 131 8.42 18.35 5.32
C ASP A 131 9.70 18.85 5.98
N ILE A 132 10.82 18.19 5.66
CA ILE A 132 12.15 18.76 5.93
C ILE A 132 12.32 19.89 4.90
N SER A 133 11.72 21.04 5.20
CA SER A 133 11.86 22.27 4.43
C SER A 133 12.52 23.38 5.26
N ASP A 134 13.37 23.04 6.24
CA ASP A 134 14.07 24.03 7.07
C ASP A 134 15.51 23.60 7.37
N PHE A 135 16.32 23.35 6.33
CA PHE A 135 17.78 23.35 6.51
C PHE A 135 18.51 23.92 5.29
N ASP A 136 18.13 25.15 4.89
CA ASP A 136 18.97 26.02 4.07
C ASP A 136 18.70 27.47 4.49
N ALA A 137 19.38 27.91 5.56
CA ALA A 137 19.78 29.30 5.82
C ALA A 137 20.40 29.41 7.22
N ILE A 138 21.70 29.11 7.33
CA ILE A 138 22.54 29.85 8.28
C ILE A 138 23.65 30.47 7.43
N ASP A 139 23.35 31.69 7.00
CA ASP A 139 24.32 32.66 6.47
C ASP A 139 24.73 33.51 7.68
N GLU A 140 25.95 33.29 8.20
CA GLU A 140 26.85 34.28 8.81
C GLU A 140 28.19 33.63 9.24
#